data_AF-A0AAW7NLQ6-F1
#
_entry.id   AF-A0AAW7NLQ6-F1
#
_cell.length_a   1.000
_cell.length_b   1.000
_cell.length_c   1.000
_cell.angle_alpha   90.00
_cell.angle_beta   90.00
_cell.angle_gamma   90.00
#
_symmetry.space_group_name_H-M   'P 1'
#
loop_
_entity.id
_entity.type
_entity.pdbx_description
1 polymer ?
#
loop_
_entity_poly.entity_id
_entity_poly.type
_entity_poly.pdbx_seq_one_letter_code
_entity_poly.pdbx_strand_id
1 'polypeptide(L)'
;MDQLTVLEFNNERILTTKQLAFIYQTDVNNVKNNFNNHKVKFEMGKHYFLLEGDKLRQFKREVNNIDLVPNNANQLYLWTERGASRHCKILDTDKAWEQFDYLEETYFNARGRQQLPTEPMDVLKLTFQALEGQQQEIEIIKSDMQDLRENTPLFGVECDEISNAVKRQGVVLLGGKQSNAYRNRGLRGKVYRDIYNQIYREFGVKSHKAIKRCHLNVAVKIVEEYTLPIVLSEEISFVNAQMDFTEM
;
A
#
# COMPACT_ATOMS: atom_id res chain seq x y z
N MET A 1 -11.58 2.11 24.78
CA MET A 1 -10.17 2.54 24.79
C MET A 1 -10.14 3.90 24.11
N ASP A 2 -10.10 4.98 24.88
CA ASP A 2 -10.09 6.33 24.30
C ASP A 2 -8.68 6.62 23.77
N GLN A 3 -8.56 6.58 22.44
CA GLN A 3 -7.32 6.81 21.72
C GLN A 3 -6.94 8.30 21.86
N LEU A 4 -5.79 8.59 22.48
CA LEU A 4 -5.26 9.94 22.59
C LEU A 4 -5.00 10.51 21.19
N THR A 5 -5.80 11.48 20.78
CA THR A 5 -5.58 12.20 19.52
C THR A 5 -4.31 13.04 19.63
N VAL A 6 -3.32 12.75 18.78
CA VAL A 6 -2.11 13.57 18.68
C VAL A 6 -2.49 14.89 18.00
N LEU A 7 -2.21 16.01 18.66
CA LEU A 7 -2.38 17.35 18.10
C LEU A 7 -1.02 17.99 17.89
N GLU A 8 -0.89 18.73 16.79
CA GLU A 8 0.31 19.49 16.45
C GLU A 8 -0.06 20.97 16.26
N PHE A 9 0.75 21.86 16.84
CA PHE A 9 0.61 23.30 16.71
C PHE A 9 2.02 23.91 16.66
N ASN A 10 2.30 24.74 15.64
CA ASN A 10 3.63 25.29 15.38
C ASN A 10 4.75 24.22 15.32
N ASN A 11 4.49 23.07 14.68
CA ASN A 11 5.40 21.92 14.60
C ASN A 11 5.79 21.31 15.97
N GLU A 12 5.06 21.62 17.04
CA GLU A 12 5.21 20.99 18.35
C GLU A 12 3.96 20.17 18.69
N ARG A 13 4.19 19.02 19.36
CA ARG A 13 3.08 18.24 19.92
C ARG A 13 2.49 18.95 21.12
N ILE A 14 1.17 19.05 21.11
CA ILE A 14 0.41 19.78 22.12
C ILE A 14 -0.74 18.95 22.67
N LEU A 15 -1.15 19.28 23.90
CA LEU A 15 -2.29 18.70 24.57
C LEU A 15 -3.29 19.79 24.93
N THR A 16 -4.57 19.50 24.78
CA THR A 16 -5.63 20.35 25.36
C THR A 16 -5.76 20.10 26.87
N THR A 17 -6.34 21.04 27.60
CA THR A 17 -6.64 20.84 29.04
C THR A 17 -7.52 19.61 29.28
N LYS A 18 -8.42 19.25 28.36
CA LYS A 18 -9.26 18.04 28.44
C LYS A 18 -8.42 16.76 28.36
N GLN A 19 -7.49 16.70 27.42
CA GLN A 19 -6.57 15.56 27.29
C GLN A 19 -5.62 15.46 28.48
N LEU A 20 -5.13 16.60 28.97
CA LEU A 20 -4.25 16.64 30.13
C LEU A 20 -4.95 16.12 31.40
N ALA A 21 -6.20 16.53 31.61
CA ALA A 21 -7.05 16.06 32.69
C ALA A 21 -7.29 14.54 32.60
N PHE A 22 -7.57 14.04 31.38
CA PHE A 22 -7.72 12.61 31.14
C PHE A 22 -6.43 11.81 31.42
N ILE A 23 -5.27 12.31 30.95
CA ILE A 23 -3.97 11.66 31.16
C ILE A 23 -3.69 11.55 32.65
N TYR A 24 -3.79 12.64 33.41
CA TYR A 24 -3.48 12.67 34.85
C TYR A 24 -4.64 12.22 35.75
N GLN A 25 -5.72 11.66 35.18
CA GLN A 25 -6.90 11.19 35.91
C GLN A 25 -7.45 12.24 36.89
N THR A 26 -7.58 13.48 36.41
CA THR A 26 -8.09 14.60 37.19
C THR A 26 -9.20 15.34 36.44
N ASP A 27 -9.88 16.25 37.11
CA ASP A 27 -10.91 17.08 36.49
C ASP A 27 -10.29 18.26 35.73
N VAL A 28 -10.93 18.67 34.64
CA VAL A 28 -10.51 19.83 33.82
C VAL A 28 -10.44 21.11 34.66
N ASN A 29 -11.35 21.29 35.62
CA ASN A 29 -11.33 22.46 36.49
C ASN A 29 -10.16 22.41 37.46
N ASN A 30 -9.76 21.23 37.93
CA ASN A 30 -8.59 21.08 38.78
C ASN A 30 -7.33 21.53 38.04
N VAL A 31 -7.14 21.10 36.78
CA VAL A 31 -6.02 21.54 35.94
C VAL A 31 -6.01 23.06 35.75
N LYS A 32 -7.19 23.66 35.46
CA LYS A 32 -7.32 25.12 35.30
C LYS A 32 -7.02 25.89 36.57
N ASN A 33 -7.58 25.47 37.71
CA ASN A 33 -7.37 26.12 39.00
C ASN A 33 -5.91 26.04 39.41
N ASN A 34 -5.29 24.87 39.24
CA ASN A 34 -3.87 24.67 39.54
C ASN A 34 -2.95 25.51 38.65
N PHE A 35 -3.25 25.63 37.36
CA PHE A 35 -2.55 26.54 36.47
C PHE A 35 -2.69 28.00 36.92
N ASN A 36 -3.90 28.45 37.23
CA ASN A 36 -4.14 29.83 37.67
C ASN A 36 -3.41 30.17 38.97
N ASN A 37 -3.42 29.26 39.94
CA ASN A 37 -2.72 29.41 41.22
C ASN A 37 -1.19 29.46 41.05
N HIS A 38 -0.66 28.80 40.02
CA HIS A 38 0.77 28.70 39.76
C HIS A 38 1.19 29.40 38.47
N LYS A 39 0.40 30.36 37.96
CA LYS A 39 0.60 30.97 36.64
C LYS A 39 2.00 31.59 36.47
N VAL A 40 2.57 32.11 37.56
CA VAL A 40 3.95 32.65 37.60
C VAL A 40 5.00 31.60 37.21
N LYS A 41 4.71 30.32 37.43
CA LYS A 41 5.55 29.18 37.03
C LYS A 41 5.23 28.69 35.62
N PHE A 42 4.54 29.45 34.78
CA PHE A 42 4.31 29.11 33.38
C PHE A 42 4.69 30.29 32.49
N GLU A 43 5.29 29.98 31.34
CA GLU A 43 5.76 30.95 30.36
C GLU A 43 5.04 30.67 29.05
N MET A 44 4.40 31.69 28.48
CA MET A 44 3.72 31.60 27.19
C MET A 44 4.75 31.32 26.09
N GLY A 45 4.43 30.40 25.18
CA GLY A 45 5.31 29.97 24.09
C GLY A 45 6.30 28.85 24.46
N LYS A 46 6.54 28.61 25.76
CA LYS A 46 7.42 27.52 26.24
C LYS A 46 6.67 26.42 26.96
N HIS A 47 5.66 26.78 27.73
CA HIS A 47 4.85 25.83 28.50
C HIS A 47 3.44 25.72 27.93
N TYR A 48 2.87 26.84 27.48
CA TYR A 48 1.54 26.85 26.88
C TYR A 48 1.42 27.86 25.75
N PHE A 49 0.49 27.61 24.83
CA PHE A 49 -0.02 28.60 23.88
C PHE A 49 -1.46 28.95 24.25
N LEU A 50 -1.77 30.24 24.22
CA LEU A 50 -3.11 30.76 24.42
C LEU A 50 -3.70 31.14 23.06
N LEU A 51 -4.77 30.45 22.66
CA LEU A 51 -5.51 30.75 21.45
C LEU A 51 -6.78 31.53 21.78
N GLU A 52 -6.93 32.69 21.15
CA GLU A 52 -8.08 33.59 21.29
C GLU A 52 -8.50 34.12 19.91
N GLY A 53 -9.77 34.53 19.80
CA GLY A 53 -10.28 35.20 18.60
C GLY A 53 -10.08 34.38 17.32
N ASP A 54 -9.50 35.00 16.29
CA ASP A 54 -9.32 34.38 14.98
C ASP A 54 -8.37 33.18 14.99
N LYS A 55 -7.35 33.18 15.86
CA LYS A 55 -6.43 32.04 16.01
C LYS A 55 -7.16 30.79 16.51
N LEU A 56 -8.10 30.97 17.44
CA LEU A 56 -8.94 29.88 17.94
C LEU A 56 -9.90 29.38 16.86
N ARG A 57 -10.49 30.28 16.06
CA ARG A 57 -11.38 29.92 14.94
C ARG A 57 -10.65 29.17 13.83
N GLN A 58 -9.40 29.52 13.57
CA GLN A 58 -8.56 28.79 12.62
C GLN A 58 -8.22 27.40 13.14
N PHE A 59 -7.73 27.28 14.38
CA PHE A 59 -7.39 26.00 14.99
C PHE A 59 -8.60 25.04 15.06
N LYS A 60 -9.80 25.54 15.38
CA LYS A 60 -11.05 24.75 15.35
C LYS A 60 -11.37 24.17 13.95
N ARG A 61 -11.01 24.90 12.88
CA ARG A 61 -11.21 24.43 11.49
C ARG A 61 -10.16 23.39 11.09
N GLU A 62 -8.92 23.56 11.52
CA GLU A 62 -7.82 22.63 11.22
C GLU A 62 -7.99 21.28 11.95
N VAL A 63 -8.46 21.30 13.19
CA VAL A 63 -8.58 20.11 14.04
C VAL A 63 -9.88 19.31 13.78
N ASN A 64 -10.66 19.64 12.75
CA ASN A 64 -11.84 18.89 12.29
C ASN A 64 -12.76 18.36 13.42
N ASN A 65 -13.53 19.25 14.04
CA ASN A 65 -14.72 18.95 14.86
C ASN A 65 -14.59 17.81 15.90
N ILE A 66 -13.41 17.66 16.50
CA ILE A 66 -13.22 16.73 17.62
C ILE A 66 -13.79 17.39 18.88
N ASP A 67 -14.49 16.61 19.71
CA ASP A 67 -15.08 16.97 21.02
C ASP A 67 -14.04 17.44 22.08
N LEU A 68 -12.85 17.83 21.65
CA LEU A 68 -11.74 18.33 22.45
C LEU A 68 -11.90 19.81 22.83
N VAL A 69 -12.62 20.60 22.02
CA VAL A 69 -12.79 22.05 22.24
C VAL A 69 -14.27 22.41 22.33
N PRO A 70 -14.75 22.99 23.45
CA PRO A 70 -16.13 23.45 23.55
C PRO A 70 -16.44 24.51 22.48
N ASN A 71 -17.58 24.38 21.80
CA ASN A 71 -18.01 25.32 20.74
C ASN A 71 -18.07 26.77 21.25
N ASN A 72 -18.46 26.97 22.51
CA ASN A 72 -18.60 28.28 23.16
C ASN A 72 -17.33 28.78 23.88
N ALA A 73 -16.19 28.10 23.75
CA ALA A 73 -14.95 28.56 24.38
C ALA A 73 -14.40 29.79 23.64
N ASN A 74 -14.18 30.89 24.39
CA ASN A 74 -13.55 32.13 23.89
C ASN A 74 -12.01 32.10 23.98
N GLN A 75 -11.46 31.19 24.79
CA GLN A 75 -10.03 31.02 25.03
C GLN A 75 -9.72 29.52 25.12
N LEU A 76 -8.60 29.09 24.53
CA LEU A 76 -8.10 27.71 24.64
C LEU A 76 -6.63 27.71 25.01
N TYR A 77 -6.29 26.93 26.04
CA TYR A 77 -4.90 26.66 26.42
C TYR A 77 -4.44 25.37 25.76
N LEU A 78 -3.33 25.45 25.05
CA LEU A 78 -2.61 24.33 24.48
C LEU A 78 -1.33 24.13 25.27
N TRP A 79 -1.11 22.93 25.80
CA TRP A 79 0.03 22.59 26.63
C TRP A 79 1.09 21.90 25.78
N THR A 80 2.30 22.47 25.77
CA THR A 80 3.49 21.79 25.23
C THR A 80 3.85 20.59 26.11
N GLU A 81 4.76 19.72 25.65
CA GLU A 81 5.30 18.64 26.47
C GLU A 81 5.83 19.16 27.82
N ARG A 82 6.58 20.26 27.80
CA ARG A 82 7.10 20.90 29.02
C ARG A 82 6.00 21.44 29.92
N GLY A 83 4.92 21.98 29.35
CA GLY A 83 3.75 22.42 30.09
C GLY A 83 3.05 21.26 30.79
N ALA A 84 2.84 20.15 30.08
CA ALA A 84 2.27 18.94 30.64
C ALA A 84 3.14 18.39 31.79
N SER A 85 4.46 18.32 31.61
CA SER A 85 5.37 17.91 32.69
C SER A 85 5.35 18.87 33.89
N ARG A 86 5.11 20.18 33.71
CA ARG A 86 4.94 21.11 34.84
C ARG A 86 3.64 20.85 35.60
N HIS A 87 2.58 20.41 34.93
CA HIS A 87 1.35 20.00 35.59
C HIS A 87 1.56 18.78 36.49
N CYS A 88 2.43 17.84 36.10
CA CYS A 88 2.88 16.73 36.93
C CYS A 88 3.35 17.17 38.33
N LYS A 89 4.07 18.29 38.44
CA LYS A 89 4.59 18.81 39.71
C LYS A 89 3.51 19.44 40.60
N ILE A 90 2.38 19.82 40.02
CA ILE A 90 1.33 20.60 40.69
C ILE A 90 0.11 19.72 40.99
N LEU A 91 -0.12 18.69 40.18
CA LEU A 91 -1.18 17.72 40.37
C LEU A 91 -0.75 16.66 41.39
N ASP A 92 -1.57 16.48 42.41
CA ASP A 92 -1.38 15.45 43.43
C ASP A 92 -2.22 14.20 43.06
N THR A 93 -1.90 13.59 41.92
CA THR A 93 -2.56 12.37 41.43
C THR A 93 -1.55 11.24 41.28
N ASP A 94 -1.99 9.98 41.45
CA ASP A 94 -1.10 8.81 41.35
C ASP A 94 -0.37 8.75 40.00
N LYS A 95 -1.04 9.12 38.91
CA LYS A 95 -0.42 9.23 37.59
C LYS A 95 0.60 10.36 37.46
N ALA A 96 0.44 11.44 38.21
CA ALA A 96 1.46 12.48 38.27
C ALA A 96 2.70 11.97 39.03
N TRP A 97 2.54 11.12 40.04
CA TRP A 97 3.66 10.43 40.68
C TRP A 97 4.37 9.46 39.73
N GLU A 98 3.63 8.60 39.01
CA GLU A 98 4.22 7.69 38.00
C GLU A 98 5.00 8.43 36.91
N GLN A 99 4.46 9.54 36.40
CA GLN A 99 5.13 10.35 35.38
C GLN A 99 6.37 11.06 35.94
N PHE A 100 6.35 11.43 37.22
CA PHE A 100 7.51 12.01 37.90
C PHE A 100 8.60 10.96 38.10
N ASP A 101 8.24 9.76 38.55
CA ASP A 101 9.14 8.61 38.66
C ASP A 101 9.79 8.29 37.30
N TYR A 102 9.02 8.29 36.21
CA TYR A 102 9.55 8.10 34.86
C TYR A 102 10.57 9.19 34.46
N LEU A 103 10.32 10.45 34.83
CA LEU A 103 11.23 11.56 34.55
C LEU A 103 12.52 11.46 35.39
N GLU A 104 12.41 11.08 36.66
CA GLU A 104 13.56 10.83 37.53
C GLU A 104 14.37 9.65 37.02
N GLU A 105 13.71 8.53 36.73
CA GLU A 105 14.33 7.35 36.15
C GLU A 105 15.02 7.72 34.83
N THR A 106 14.37 8.49 33.96
CA THR A 106 14.99 8.96 32.72
C THR A 106 16.18 9.88 32.99
N TYR A 107 16.13 10.77 33.99
CA TYR A 107 17.24 11.68 34.29
C TYR A 107 18.46 10.96 34.88
N PHE A 108 18.24 10.03 35.81
CA PHE A 108 19.30 9.26 36.45
C PHE A 108 19.81 8.11 35.56
N ASN A 109 18.92 7.49 34.77
CA ASN A 109 19.27 6.44 33.80
C ASN A 109 19.57 6.99 32.39
N ALA A 110 19.49 8.30 32.13
CA ALA A 110 19.90 8.92 30.85
C ALA A 110 21.37 8.64 30.53
N ARG A 111 22.19 8.33 31.53
CA ARG A 111 23.57 7.87 31.35
C ARG A 111 23.68 6.50 30.64
N GLY A 112 22.58 5.75 30.58
CA GLY A 112 22.47 4.45 29.90
C GLY A 112 21.79 4.49 28.52
N ARG A 113 21.28 5.64 28.06
CA ARG A 113 20.79 5.78 26.68
C ARG A 113 21.98 5.87 25.74
N GLN A 114 22.26 4.74 25.07
CA GLN A 114 23.15 4.56 23.91
C GLN A 114 24.15 5.69 23.72
N GLN A 115 25.34 5.54 24.31
CA GLN A 115 26.49 6.18 23.72
C GLN A 115 26.56 5.67 22.28
N LEU A 116 26.41 6.55 21.27
CA LEU A 116 26.87 6.20 19.94
C LEU A 116 28.30 5.69 20.12
N PRO A 117 28.63 4.49 19.63
CA PRO A 117 29.96 3.98 19.83
C PRO A 117 30.96 4.98 19.25
N THR A 118 31.81 5.53 20.11
CA THR A 118 32.82 6.51 19.71
C THR A 118 34.04 5.81 19.12
N GLU A 119 34.20 4.51 19.44
CA GLU A 119 35.31 3.70 18.96
C GLU A 119 35.10 3.28 17.50
N PRO A 120 36.12 3.48 16.63
CA PRO A 120 36.02 3.19 15.19
C PRO A 120 35.54 1.77 14.86
N MET A 121 35.91 0.79 15.69
CA MET A 121 35.53 -0.62 15.50
C MET A 121 34.06 -0.90 15.76
N ASP A 122 33.46 -0.23 16.73
CA ASP A 122 32.05 -0.44 17.06
C ASP A 122 31.15 0.28 16.04
N VAL A 123 31.60 1.44 15.54
CA VAL A 123 30.97 2.10 14.38
C VAL A 123 31.02 1.17 13.16
N LEU A 124 32.18 0.58 12.87
CA LEU A 124 32.33 -0.35 11.74
C LEU A 124 31.38 -1.55 11.88
N LYS A 125 31.27 -2.13 13.07
CA LYS A 125 30.36 -3.25 13.34
C LYS A 125 28.89 -2.88 13.14
N LEU A 126 28.46 -1.71 13.60
CA LEU A 126 27.11 -1.18 13.36
C LEU A 126 26.86 -0.91 11.87
N THR A 127 27.82 -0.34 11.16
CA THR A 127 27.68 -0.12 9.71
C THR A 127 27.58 -1.45 8.95
N PHE A 128 28.35 -2.46 9.36
CA PHE A 128 28.28 -3.79 8.77
C PHE A 128 26.93 -4.46 9.00
N GLN A 129 26.39 -4.39 10.23
CA GLN A 129 25.04 -4.90 10.52
C GLN A 129 23.95 -4.19 9.72
N ALA A 130 24.06 -2.86 9.56
CA ALA A 130 23.15 -2.10 8.71
C ALA A 130 23.24 -2.52 7.24
N LEU A 131 24.46 -2.76 6.74
CA LEU A 131 24.71 -3.24 5.38
C LEU A 131 24.18 -4.66 5.16
N GLU A 132 24.38 -5.58 6.10
CA GLU A 132 23.81 -6.93 6.04
C GLU A 132 22.28 -6.90 6.01
N GLY A 133 21.66 -6.06 6.85
CA GLY A 133 20.22 -5.85 6.84
C GLY A 133 19.71 -5.31 5.49
N GLN A 134 20.42 -4.33 4.91
CA GLN A 134 20.09 -3.81 3.58
C GLN A 134 20.25 -4.86 2.48
N GLN A 135 21.26 -5.72 2.57
CA GLN A 135 21.47 -6.78 1.60
C GLN A 135 20.35 -7.82 1.63
N GLN A 136 19.90 -8.20 2.83
CA GLN A 136 18.75 -9.10 3.01
C GLN A 136 17.45 -8.47 2.45
N GLU A 137 17.22 -7.18 2.70
CA GLU A 137 16.04 -6.47 2.20
C GLU A 137 16.05 -6.37 0.66
N ILE A 138 17.22 -6.12 0.05
CA ILE A 138 17.38 -6.14 -1.41
C ILE A 138 17.10 -7.54 -1.99
N GLU A 139 17.51 -8.61 -1.31
CA GLU A 139 17.22 -9.98 -1.75
C GLU A 139 15.73 -10.29 -1.71
N ILE A 140 15.03 -9.90 -0.64
CA ILE A 140 13.58 -10.04 -0.52
C ILE A 140 12.86 -9.24 -1.61
N ILE A 141 13.23 -7.96 -1.81
CA ILE A 141 12.64 -7.11 -2.85
C ILE A 141 12.86 -7.71 -4.25
N LYS A 142 14.02 -8.30 -4.53
CA LYS A 142 14.28 -8.98 -5.80
C LYS A 142 13.37 -10.20 -5.98
N SER A 143 13.19 -11.00 -4.93
CA SER A 143 12.27 -12.15 -4.95
C SER A 143 10.83 -11.70 -5.22
N ASP A 144 10.33 -10.72 -4.46
CA ASP A 144 8.97 -10.20 -4.59
C ASP A 144 8.75 -9.59 -5.99
N MET A 145 9.75 -8.89 -6.53
CA MET A 145 9.69 -8.33 -7.88
C MET A 145 9.66 -9.43 -8.95
N GLN A 146 10.42 -10.52 -8.76
CA GLN A 146 10.37 -11.68 -9.64
C GLN A 146 9.00 -12.36 -9.58
N ASP A 147 8.46 -12.60 -8.40
CA ASP A 147 7.13 -13.19 -8.21
C ASP A 147 6.03 -12.33 -8.83
N LEU A 148 6.13 -11.00 -8.70
CA LEU A 148 5.20 -10.08 -9.33
C LEU A 148 5.29 -10.18 -10.85
N ARG A 149 6.50 -10.20 -11.41
CA ARG A 149 6.71 -10.36 -12.87
C ARG A 149 6.15 -11.67 -13.40
N GLU A 150 6.35 -12.77 -12.68
CA GLU A 150 5.93 -14.10 -13.10
C GLU A 150 4.41 -14.31 -12.97
N ASN A 151 3.77 -13.71 -11.96
CA ASN A 151 2.34 -13.86 -11.72
C ASN A 151 1.46 -12.76 -12.33
N THR A 152 2.05 -11.79 -13.04
CA THR A 152 1.30 -10.75 -13.74
C THR A 152 0.49 -11.35 -14.90
N PRO A 153 -0.84 -11.10 -14.98
CA PRO A 153 -1.65 -11.47 -16.13
C PRO A 153 -1.17 -10.79 -17.42
N LEU A 154 -1.45 -11.38 -18.57
CA LEU A 154 -1.14 -10.75 -19.86
C LEU A 154 -1.84 -9.41 -20.01
N PHE A 155 -1.08 -8.41 -20.49
CA PHE A 155 -1.66 -7.13 -20.89
C PHE A 155 -2.38 -7.26 -22.23
N GLY A 156 -3.24 -6.30 -22.56
CA GLY A 156 -4.08 -6.36 -23.78
C GLY A 156 -3.29 -6.57 -25.07
N VAL A 157 -2.12 -5.92 -25.20
CA VAL A 157 -1.23 -6.04 -26.37
C VAL A 157 -0.71 -7.47 -26.53
N GLU A 158 -0.41 -8.16 -25.43
CA GLU A 158 0.15 -9.51 -25.44
C GLU A 158 -0.94 -10.57 -25.73
N CYS A 159 -2.19 -10.29 -25.34
CA CYS A 159 -3.34 -11.10 -25.77
C CYS A 159 -3.58 -11.02 -27.29
N ASP A 160 -3.30 -9.87 -27.89
CA ASP A 160 -3.41 -9.67 -29.34
C ASP A 160 -2.34 -10.47 -30.09
N GLU A 161 -1.14 -10.66 -29.53
CA GLU A 161 -0.10 -11.49 -30.13
C GLU A 161 -0.53 -12.95 -30.27
N ILE A 162 -1.08 -13.54 -29.21
CA ILE A 162 -1.62 -14.91 -29.25
C ILE A 162 -2.76 -14.98 -30.26
N SER A 163 -3.68 -14.02 -30.21
CA SER A 163 -4.81 -13.96 -31.15
C SER A 163 -4.36 -13.85 -32.62
N ASN A 164 -3.28 -13.10 -32.88
CA ASN A 164 -2.72 -12.94 -34.22
C ASN A 164 -1.95 -14.18 -34.67
N ALA A 165 -1.24 -14.86 -33.76
CA ALA A 165 -0.62 -16.17 -34.04
C ALA A 165 -1.69 -17.20 -34.44
N VAL A 166 -2.81 -17.28 -33.69
CA VAL A 166 -3.92 -18.18 -34.00
C VAL A 166 -4.55 -17.86 -35.35
N LYS A 167 -4.75 -16.57 -35.68
CA LYS A 167 -5.25 -16.16 -37.00
C LYS A 167 -4.31 -16.54 -38.13
N ARG A 168 -3.00 -16.33 -37.95
CA ARG A 168 -2.00 -16.73 -38.95
C ARG A 168 -2.05 -18.24 -39.18
N GLN A 169 -1.98 -19.03 -38.10
CA GLN A 169 -2.00 -20.49 -38.19
C GLN A 169 -3.31 -21.02 -38.78
N GLY A 170 -4.45 -20.51 -38.32
CA GLY A 170 -5.77 -20.92 -38.81
C GLY A 170 -5.95 -20.68 -40.32
N VAL A 171 -5.40 -19.59 -40.86
CA VAL A 171 -5.42 -19.34 -42.31
C VAL A 171 -4.57 -20.36 -43.06
N VAL A 172 -3.38 -20.70 -42.55
CA VAL A 172 -2.48 -21.68 -43.15
C VAL A 172 -3.14 -23.06 -43.18
N LEU A 173 -3.71 -23.51 -42.06
CA LEU A 173 -4.34 -24.82 -41.92
C LEU A 173 -5.59 -25.00 -42.77
N LEU A 174 -6.32 -23.92 -43.04
CA LEU A 174 -7.51 -23.95 -43.90
C LEU A 174 -7.16 -23.90 -45.40
N GLY A 175 -5.89 -23.72 -45.78
CA GLY A 175 -5.44 -23.63 -47.17
C GLY A 175 -5.45 -22.20 -47.75
N GLY A 176 -5.44 -21.17 -46.90
CA GLY A 176 -5.41 -19.76 -47.30
C GLY A 176 -6.78 -19.06 -47.30
N LYS A 177 -6.79 -17.73 -47.41
CA LYS A 177 -8.03 -16.92 -47.33
C LYS A 177 -9.01 -17.16 -48.49
N GLN A 178 -8.49 -17.63 -49.62
CA GLN A 178 -9.29 -17.92 -50.81
C GLN A 178 -9.84 -19.34 -50.85
N SER A 179 -9.48 -20.19 -49.89
CA SER A 179 -9.94 -21.58 -49.87
C SER A 179 -11.42 -21.68 -49.49
N ASN A 180 -12.08 -22.73 -50.01
CA ASN A 180 -13.48 -23.02 -49.71
C ASN A 180 -13.69 -23.32 -48.23
N ALA A 181 -12.71 -24.00 -47.59
CA ALA A 181 -12.73 -24.27 -46.16
C ALA A 181 -12.66 -22.98 -45.32
N TYR A 182 -11.92 -21.95 -45.75
CA TYR A 182 -11.88 -20.66 -45.06
C TYR A 182 -13.16 -19.83 -45.25
N ARG A 183 -13.79 -19.91 -46.43
CA ARG A 183 -15.09 -19.27 -46.72
C ARG A 183 -16.22 -19.90 -45.93
N ASN A 184 -16.14 -21.20 -45.62
CA ASN A 184 -17.11 -21.89 -44.78
C ASN A 184 -17.04 -21.42 -43.31
N ARG A 185 -18.03 -20.62 -42.89
CA ARG A 185 -18.11 -20.05 -41.53
C ARG A 185 -18.13 -21.11 -40.43
N GLY A 186 -18.79 -22.24 -40.66
CA GLY A 186 -18.91 -23.33 -39.69
C GLY A 186 -17.59 -24.04 -39.47
N LEU A 187 -16.96 -24.50 -40.56
CA LEU A 187 -15.68 -25.21 -40.52
C LEU A 187 -14.56 -24.32 -39.97
N ARG A 188 -14.47 -23.07 -40.45
CA ARG A 188 -13.55 -22.08 -39.89
C ARG A 188 -13.76 -21.90 -38.38
N GLY A 189 -15.01 -21.79 -37.94
CA GLY A 189 -15.32 -21.68 -36.50
C GLY A 189 -14.85 -22.88 -35.68
N LYS A 190 -14.96 -24.11 -36.22
CA LYS A 190 -14.47 -25.34 -35.56
C LYS A 190 -12.94 -25.30 -35.40
N VAL A 191 -12.21 -25.00 -36.47
CA VAL A 191 -10.73 -25.00 -36.47
C VAL A 191 -10.17 -23.99 -35.46
N TYR A 192 -10.68 -22.75 -35.48
CA TYR A 192 -10.20 -21.73 -34.53
C TYR A 192 -10.51 -22.10 -33.08
N ARG A 193 -11.69 -22.68 -32.83
CA ARG A 193 -12.07 -23.13 -31.48
C ARG A 193 -11.17 -24.26 -31.01
N ASP A 194 -10.78 -25.17 -31.89
CA ASP A 194 -9.88 -26.27 -31.56
C ASP A 194 -8.47 -25.77 -31.18
N ILE A 195 -7.91 -24.85 -31.97
CA ILE A 195 -6.62 -24.20 -31.65
C ILE A 195 -6.67 -23.52 -30.28
N TYR A 196 -7.73 -22.75 -29.98
CA TYR A 196 -7.88 -22.14 -28.65
C TYR A 196 -8.03 -23.18 -27.54
N ASN A 197 -8.79 -24.25 -27.77
CA ASN A 197 -8.95 -25.32 -26.79
C ASN A 197 -7.64 -26.05 -26.51
N GLN A 198 -6.75 -26.18 -27.50
CA GLN A 198 -5.42 -26.75 -27.28
C GLN A 198 -4.63 -25.89 -26.30
N ILE A 199 -4.56 -24.57 -26.53
CA ILE A 199 -3.89 -23.64 -25.61
C ILE A 199 -4.51 -23.74 -24.20
N TYR A 200 -5.83 -23.78 -24.11
CA TYR A 200 -6.56 -23.82 -22.84
C TYR A 200 -6.28 -25.11 -22.05
N ARG A 201 -6.08 -26.24 -22.74
CA ARG A 201 -5.69 -27.51 -22.12
C ARG A 201 -4.26 -27.46 -21.59
N GLU A 202 -3.31 -26.96 -22.38
CA GLU A 202 -1.89 -26.89 -21.99
C GLU A 202 -1.67 -25.98 -20.76
N PHE A 203 -2.38 -24.85 -20.69
CA PHE A 203 -2.22 -23.89 -19.60
C PHE A 203 -3.25 -24.05 -18.46
N GLY A 204 -4.22 -24.96 -18.58
CA GLY A 204 -5.26 -25.15 -17.55
C GLY A 204 -6.19 -23.95 -17.35
N VAL A 205 -6.34 -23.10 -18.37
CA VAL A 205 -7.11 -21.84 -18.30
C VAL A 205 -8.35 -21.88 -19.19
N LYS A 206 -9.34 -21.04 -18.88
CA LYS A 206 -10.56 -20.91 -19.71
C LYS A 206 -10.46 -19.83 -20.79
N SER A 207 -9.38 -19.05 -20.78
CA SER A 207 -9.17 -17.92 -21.68
C SER A 207 -7.69 -17.63 -21.81
N HIS A 208 -7.22 -17.29 -23.00
CA HIS A 208 -5.83 -16.91 -23.23
C HIS A 208 -5.46 -15.64 -22.44
N LYS A 209 -6.46 -14.81 -22.10
CA LYS A 209 -6.28 -13.62 -21.23
C LYS A 209 -5.83 -13.96 -19.81
N ALA A 210 -6.03 -15.20 -19.36
CA ALA A 210 -5.65 -15.66 -18.04
C ALA A 210 -4.27 -16.34 -18.01
N ILE A 211 -3.60 -16.45 -19.15
CA ILE A 211 -2.23 -16.99 -19.22
C ILE A 211 -1.30 -15.98 -18.53
N LYS A 212 -0.33 -16.50 -17.75
CA LYS A 212 0.69 -15.66 -17.12
C LYS A 212 1.65 -15.10 -18.16
N ARG A 213 2.12 -13.87 -17.94
CA ARG A 213 3.01 -13.17 -18.88
C ARG A 213 4.28 -13.94 -19.23
N CYS A 214 4.87 -14.64 -18.26
CA CYS A 214 6.06 -15.47 -18.46
C CYS A 214 5.86 -16.61 -19.48
N HIS A 215 4.61 -17.00 -19.74
CA HIS A 215 4.27 -18.10 -20.64
C HIS A 215 3.86 -17.65 -22.05
N LEU A 216 3.94 -16.35 -22.37
CA LEU A 216 3.56 -15.81 -23.68
C LEU A 216 4.27 -16.50 -24.85
N ASN A 217 5.60 -16.57 -24.79
CA ASN A 217 6.41 -17.18 -25.85
C ASN A 217 6.09 -18.67 -26.03
N VAL A 218 5.83 -19.38 -24.93
CA VAL A 218 5.45 -20.79 -24.95
C VAL A 218 4.08 -20.95 -25.60
N ALA A 219 3.12 -20.09 -25.27
CA ALA A 219 1.79 -20.10 -25.87
C ALA A 219 1.83 -19.84 -27.38
N VAL A 220 2.65 -18.88 -27.84
CA VAL A 220 2.84 -18.61 -29.27
C VAL A 220 3.46 -19.81 -29.98
N LYS A 221 4.48 -20.43 -29.39
CA LYS A 221 5.14 -21.62 -29.96
C LYS A 221 4.17 -22.81 -30.12
N ILE A 222 3.33 -23.07 -29.10
CA ILE A 222 2.30 -24.11 -29.16
C ILE A 222 1.33 -23.88 -30.33
N VAL A 223 0.98 -22.61 -30.60
CA VAL A 223 0.10 -22.26 -31.72
C VAL A 223 0.80 -22.45 -33.06
N GLU A 224 2.06 -22.06 -33.19
CA GLU A 224 2.82 -22.20 -34.44
C GLU A 224 3.09 -23.67 -34.79
N GLU A 225 3.30 -24.52 -33.78
CA GLU A 225 3.53 -25.97 -33.94
C GLU A 225 2.23 -26.79 -33.98
N TYR A 226 1.05 -26.15 -33.88
CA TYR A 226 -0.22 -26.86 -33.83
C TYR A 226 -0.51 -27.63 -35.13
N THR A 227 -0.87 -28.90 -34.97
CA THR A 227 -1.29 -29.82 -36.03
C THR A 227 -2.78 -30.15 -35.90
N LEU A 228 -3.48 -30.21 -37.03
CA LEU A 228 -4.91 -30.55 -37.05
C LEU A 228 -5.18 -32.00 -36.61
N PRO A 229 -6.24 -32.24 -35.83
CA PRO A 229 -6.82 -33.57 -35.67
C PRO A 229 -7.25 -34.15 -37.02
N ILE A 230 -7.10 -35.48 -37.16
CA ILE A 230 -7.39 -36.21 -38.40
C ILE A 230 -8.78 -35.86 -38.96
N VAL A 231 -9.80 -35.83 -38.10
CA VAL A 231 -11.19 -35.52 -38.48
C VAL A 231 -11.31 -34.13 -39.13
N LEU A 232 -10.63 -33.11 -38.59
CA LEU A 232 -10.67 -31.75 -39.16
C LEU A 232 -9.84 -31.66 -40.44
N SER A 233 -8.70 -32.34 -40.50
CA SER A 233 -7.85 -32.42 -41.69
C SER A 233 -8.61 -33.02 -42.88
N GLU A 234 -9.31 -34.13 -42.67
CA GLU A 234 -10.12 -34.80 -43.69
C GLU A 234 -11.31 -33.92 -44.14
N GLU A 235 -12.02 -33.29 -43.19
CA GLU A 235 -13.14 -32.39 -43.47
C GLU A 235 -12.69 -31.17 -44.31
N ILE A 236 -11.54 -30.57 -43.96
CA ILE A 236 -10.95 -29.46 -44.72
C ILE A 236 -10.55 -29.89 -46.13
N SER A 237 -9.89 -31.05 -46.26
CA SER A 237 -9.45 -31.57 -47.55
C SER A 237 -10.63 -31.83 -48.48
N PHE A 238 -11.71 -32.41 -47.94
CA PHE A 238 -12.95 -32.65 -48.69
C PHE A 238 -13.60 -31.34 -49.16
N VAL A 239 -13.77 -30.36 -48.26
CA VAL A 239 -14.40 -29.07 -48.61
C VAL A 239 -13.56 -28.27 -49.61
N ASN A 240 -12.23 -28.28 -49.47
CA ASN A 240 -11.35 -27.61 -50.41
C ASN A 240 -11.30 -28.28 -51.80
N ALA A 241 -11.60 -29.57 -51.90
CA ALA A 241 -11.69 -30.28 -53.18
C ALA A 241 -13.01 -30.04 -53.92
N GLN A 242 -14.03 -29.45 -53.28
CA GLN A 242 -15.28 -29.10 -53.94
C GLN A 242 -15.08 -27.93 -54.91
N MET A 243 -15.62 -28.02 -56.12
CA MET A 243 -15.59 -26.90 -57.08
C MET A 243 -16.50 -25.77 -56.59
N ASP A 244 -15.97 -24.54 -56.53
CA ASP A 244 -16.75 -23.36 -56.20
C ASP A 244 -17.46 -22.87 -57.47
N PHE A 245 -18.79 -23.01 -57.52
CA PHE A 245 -19.61 -22.59 -58.67
C PHE A 245 -20.03 -21.11 -58.61
N THR A 246 -19.46 -20.32 -57.69
CA THR A 246 -19.80 -18.89 -57.53
C THR A 246 -19.10 -17.94 -58.51
N GLU A 247 -18.29 -18.44 -59.45
CA GLU A 247 -17.66 -17.66 -60.54
C GLU A 247 -18.14 -18.10 -61.94
N MET A 248 -19.43 -18.38 -62.11
CA MET A 248 -20.10 -18.49 -63.43
C MET A 248 -21.14 -17.40 -63.63
#